data_AF-A0A5D2XQA5-F1
#
_entry.id   AF-A0A5D2XQA5-F1
#
_cell.length_a   1.000
_cell.length_b   1.000
_cell.length_c   1.000
_cell.angle_alpha   90.00
_cell.angle_beta   90.00
_cell.angle_gamma   90.00
#
_symmetry.space_group_name_H-M   'P 1'
#
loop_
_entity.id
_entity.type
_entity.pdbx_description
1 polymer ?
#
loop_
_entity_poly.entity_id
_entity_poly.type
_entity_poly.pdbx_seq_one_letter_code
_entity_poly.pdbx_strand_id
1 'polypeptide(L)'
;MAALSSLHHISTTLSLLGLTKPSLLAPPFRRPFRGLPPITSSSLEFNITFAPPSPKPKPPPNLKSDGVLDSDSPQNGQFFIPWIVRGEDGNLKLQAHPPDHFLKALAEAKTQKPKKKVDKAAKKKKDISAVGNAGIEPPAPPPKLSKAARRFYNEHFREPPQRLSKVLAAAGVASRRGSEELIFNGKVTVNGTVCNAPQTRVDPGKDIIYVNGNRLPKKLPPKVYLALNKPKGYICSSGEKEFRSVLDLFEDYLKAWDKINPGSPKPRLFTVGRLDVATTGLIIVTNDGDFAQKLSHPSSNLTKEYIATIDGEVRKRHLIAISEGTEIEGVLCVPDSVELLPTQPDLSRPRIRIVVHEGRNHEVRELVKNAGLEIHSLKRVRIGGFRLPADLGLGKHIELKQSDLQTMGWKS
;
A
#
# COMPACT_ATOMS: atom_id res chain seq x y z
N MET A 1 55.80 -54.63 3.99
CA MET A 1 56.80 -53.58 4.28
C MET A 1 56.00 -52.29 4.50
N ALA A 2 55.55 -51.99 5.73
CA ALA A 2 56.31 -51.46 6.87
C ALA A 2 56.61 -49.94 6.73
N ALA A 3 56.52 -49.09 7.76
CA ALA A 3 55.91 -49.17 9.10
C ALA A 3 56.04 -47.79 9.80
N LEU A 4 55.15 -47.46 10.76
CA LEU A 4 55.38 -46.48 11.88
C LEU A 4 55.63 -45.00 11.44
N SER A 5 55.53 -43.93 12.24
CA SER A 5 54.87 -43.55 13.53
C SER A 5 54.75 -41.98 13.51
N SER A 6 54.40 -41.17 14.52
CA SER A 6 54.10 -41.35 15.96
C SER A 6 53.18 -40.23 16.51
N LEU A 7 52.22 -40.62 17.36
CA LEU A 7 51.80 -40.02 18.65
C LEU A 7 52.22 -38.57 19.01
N HIS A 8 51.25 -37.79 19.53
CA HIS A 8 51.36 -37.23 20.89
C HIS A 8 49.98 -36.96 21.54
N HIS A 9 49.81 -37.40 22.79
CA HIS A 9 48.67 -37.06 23.65
C HIS A 9 48.86 -35.68 24.31
N ILE A 10 47.77 -34.96 24.54
CA ILE A 10 47.52 -34.30 25.84
C ILE A 10 46.06 -34.58 26.25
N SER A 11 45.87 -34.95 27.52
CA SER A 11 44.58 -35.16 28.17
C SER A 11 44.36 -34.07 29.20
N THR A 12 43.14 -33.53 29.31
CA THR A 12 42.71 -32.84 30.52
C THR A 12 41.24 -33.11 30.81
N THR A 13 40.99 -33.75 31.94
CA THR A 13 39.66 -34.01 32.50
C THR A 13 39.15 -32.80 33.29
N LEU A 14 37.85 -32.55 33.24
CA LEU A 14 37.14 -32.05 34.42
C LEU A 14 35.68 -32.51 34.39
N SER A 15 35.11 -32.78 35.56
CA SER A 15 33.89 -33.57 35.70
C SER A 15 32.95 -32.99 36.75
N LEU A 16 31.68 -33.38 36.61
CA LEU A 16 30.64 -33.48 37.65
C LEU A 16 29.88 -32.24 38.14
N LEU A 17 28.64 -32.56 38.57
CA LEU A 17 27.62 -31.77 39.27
C LEU A 17 26.88 -30.73 38.38
N GLY A 18 25.60 -30.88 38.02
CA GLY A 18 24.61 -31.92 38.34
C GLY A 18 23.39 -31.32 39.04
N LEU A 19 22.22 -31.38 38.39
CA LEU A 19 20.92 -31.06 38.98
C LEU A 19 19.81 -31.75 38.20
N THR A 20 19.38 -32.91 38.70
CA THR A 20 18.16 -33.61 38.28
C THR A 20 16.98 -33.15 39.13
N LYS A 21 15.76 -33.15 38.57
CA LYS A 21 14.45 -33.28 39.25
C LYS A 21 13.34 -33.50 38.19
N PRO A 22 12.18 -34.07 38.55
CA PRO A 22 11.71 -35.25 37.82
C PRO A 22 10.30 -35.12 37.22
N SER A 23 9.99 -36.03 36.30
CA SER A 23 8.63 -36.39 35.91
C SER A 23 7.97 -37.25 36.99
N LEU A 24 6.71 -36.97 37.32
CA LEU A 24 5.83 -37.91 38.03
C LEU A 24 4.42 -37.90 37.43
N LEU A 25 3.80 -39.09 37.44
CA LEU A 25 2.49 -39.37 36.85
C LEU A 25 1.34 -39.10 37.85
N ALA A 26 0.13 -38.96 37.31
CA ALA A 26 -1.15 -39.17 38.01
C ALA A 26 -1.40 -40.70 38.22
N PRO A 27 -2.60 -41.25 38.56
CA PRO A 27 -3.93 -40.69 38.89
C PRO A 27 -4.49 -41.39 40.17
N PRO A 28 -5.77 -41.86 40.33
CA PRO A 28 -7.09 -41.51 39.74
C PRO A 28 -8.24 -41.31 40.77
N PHE A 29 -9.40 -40.85 40.29
CA PHE A 29 -10.70 -41.31 40.82
C PHE A 29 -11.65 -41.75 39.70
N ARG A 30 -12.19 -42.98 39.88
CA ARG A 30 -13.26 -43.67 39.12
C ARG A 30 -14.63 -43.17 39.66
N ARG A 31 -15.84 -43.37 39.10
CA ARG A 31 -16.54 -43.97 37.91
C ARG A 31 -18.05 -43.51 38.06
N PRO A 32 -19.12 -43.98 37.36
CA PRO A 32 -19.31 -45.01 36.31
C PRO A 32 -19.85 -44.46 34.97
N PHE A 33 -19.62 -45.08 33.79
CA PHE A 33 -20.14 -46.34 33.24
C PHE A 33 -21.64 -46.38 32.84
N ARG A 34 -21.90 -46.12 31.56
CA ARG A 34 -22.63 -46.95 30.56
C ARG A 34 -22.22 -46.40 29.18
N GLY A 35 -22.00 -47.15 28.11
CA GLY A 35 -22.31 -48.55 27.82
C GLY A 35 -22.62 -48.64 26.32
N LEU A 36 -21.59 -48.88 25.51
CA LEU A 36 -21.61 -49.08 24.04
C LEU A 36 -21.42 -50.59 23.74
N PRO A 37 -21.51 -51.08 22.49
CA PRO A 37 -22.30 -50.72 21.28
C PRO A 37 -23.01 -52.03 20.77
N PRO A 38 -23.00 -52.53 19.50
CA PRO A 38 -22.72 -51.95 18.16
C PRO A 38 -23.63 -52.43 16.97
N ILE A 39 -23.21 -52.07 15.74
CA ILE A 39 -23.50 -52.64 14.39
C ILE A 39 -24.97 -52.53 13.88
N THR A 40 -25.27 -52.44 12.57
CA THR A 40 -24.51 -52.71 11.32
C THR A 40 -24.66 -51.64 10.22
N SER A 41 -23.80 -51.76 9.21
CA SER A 41 -23.77 -51.03 7.93
C SER A 41 -25.06 -51.07 7.10
N SER A 42 -25.30 -50.00 6.33
CA SER A 42 -25.78 -50.15 4.94
C SER A 42 -25.07 -49.15 4.03
N SER A 43 -24.58 -49.65 2.90
CA SER A 43 -23.91 -48.90 1.84
C SER A 43 -24.94 -48.40 0.82
N LEU A 44 -24.89 -47.12 0.46
CA LEU A 44 -25.63 -46.58 -0.69
C LEU A 44 -24.63 -46.21 -1.79
N GLU A 45 -24.39 -47.15 -2.68
CA GLU A 45 -23.74 -46.89 -3.97
C GLU A 45 -24.71 -46.13 -4.87
N PHE A 46 -24.44 -44.85 -5.13
CA PHE A 46 -25.16 -44.11 -6.17
C PHE A 46 -24.50 -44.36 -7.53
N ASN A 47 -25.00 -45.38 -8.22
CA ASN A 47 -24.54 -45.80 -9.53
C ASN A 47 -25.15 -44.89 -10.62
N ILE A 48 -24.43 -43.82 -10.99
CA ILE A 48 -24.89 -42.82 -11.97
C ILE A 48 -24.17 -43.04 -13.31
N THR A 49 -24.84 -43.76 -14.21
CA THR A 49 -24.43 -43.93 -15.61
C THR A 49 -25.03 -42.81 -16.46
N PHE A 50 -24.19 -41.96 -17.06
CA PHE A 50 -24.62 -41.01 -18.09
C PHE A 50 -24.21 -41.49 -19.50
N ALA A 51 -25.09 -41.21 -20.47
CA ALA A 51 -25.04 -41.75 -21.83
C ALA A 51 -23.84 -41.26 -22.67
N PRO A 52 -23.40 -42.04 -23.68
CA PRO A 52 -22.34 -41.62 -24.60
C PRO A 52 -22.75 -40.39 -25.45
N PRO A 53 -21.78 -39.57 -25.89
CA PRO A 53 -22.05 -38.30 -26.58
C PRO A 53 -22.63 -38.51 -27.99
N SER A 54 -23.61 -37.67 -28.35
CA SER A 54 -24.18 -37.61 -29.70
C SER A 54 -23.15 -37.14 -30.75
N PRO A 55 -23.21 -37.66 -31.99
CA PRO A 55 -22.21 -37.36 -33.03
C PRO A 55 -22.28 -35.92 -33.55
N LYS A 56 -21.13 -35.38 -33.94
CA LYS A 56 -20.98 -34.03 -34.50
C LYS A 56 -21.67 -33.91 -35.88
N PRO A 57 -22.42 -32.83 -36.17
CA PRO A 57 -22.85 -32.53 -37.53
C PRO A 57 -21.66 -32.15 -38.43
N LYS A 58 -21.71 -32.56 -39.70
CA LYS A 58 -20.75 -32.21 -40.76
C LYS A 58 -21.01 -30.79 -41.29
N PRO A 59 -19.99 -30.10 -41.85
CA PRO A 59 -20.18 -28.76 -42.44
C PRO A 59 -20.96 -28.81 -43.76
N PRO A 60 -21.74 -27.75 -44.10
CA PRO A 60 -22.34 -27.58 -45.42
C PRO A 60 -21.28 -27.18 -46.49
N PRO A 61 -21.58 -27.36 -47.79
CA PRO A 61 -20.60 -27.25 -48.87
C PRO A 61 -20.39 -25.81 -49.39
N ASN A 62 -19.32 -25.65 -50.18
CA ASN A 62 -18.97 -24.43 -50.91
C ASN A 62 -20.12 -23.83 -51.74
N LEU A 63 -20.24 -22.50 -51.70
CA LEU A 63 -20.82 -21.70 -52.78
C LEU A 63 -19.76 -20.69 -53.25
N LYS A 64 -19.61 -20.58 -54.57
CA LYS A 64 -18.64 -19.69 -55.24
C LYS A 64 -19.20 -18.28 -55.36
N SER A 65 -18.31 -17.28 -55.34
CA SER A 65 -18.51 -16.00 -56.01
C SER A 65 -17.15 -15.44 -56.43
N ASP A 66 -16.99 -15.15 -57.72
CA ASP A 66 -15.73 -14.75 -58.35
C ASP A 66 -15.43 -13.22 -58.26
N GLY A 67 -14.16 -12.82 -58.49
CA GLY A 67 -13.66 -11.42 -58.52
C GLY A 67 -12.65 -11.12 -57.39
N VAL A 68 -11.31 -11.15 -57.54
CA VAL A 68 -10.38 -10.44 -58.47
C VAL A 68 -10.46 -8.91 -58.24
N LEU A 69 -9.42 -8.16 -57.82
CA LEU A 69 -7.96 -8.18 -58.13
C LEU A 69 -6.99 -8.08 -56.90
N ASP A 70 -5.76 -8.60 -57.14
CA ASP A 70 -4.38 -8.29 -56.66
C ASP A 70 -4.12 -7.06 -55.74
N SER A 71 -3.14 -7.06 -54.81
CA SER A 71 -1.72 -7.38 -55.04
C SER A 71 -0.86 -7.71 -53.80
N ASP A 72 0.26 -8.43 -54.01
CA ASP A 72 1.29 -8.84 -53.04
C ASP A 72 1.98 -7.65 -52.32
N SER A 73 2.45 -7.74 -51.06
CA SER A 73 3.65 -8.52 -50.66
C SER A 73 3.81 -8.61 -49.11
N PRO A 74 4.64 -9.52 -48.56
CA PRO A 74 4.51 -9.98 -47.15
C PRO A 74 5.40 -9.26 -46.11
N GLN A 75 5.30 -9.75 -44.86
CA GLN A 75 6.13 -9.49 -43.66
C GLN A 75 5.66 -8.37 -42.69
N ASN A 76 4.89 -8.75 -41.66
CA ASN A 76 5.48 -8.89 -40.31
C ASN A 76 4.55 -9.70 -39.38
N GLY A 77 5.05 -10.79 -38.79
CA GLY A 77 4.30 -11.64 -37.86
C GLY A 77 4.18 -11.05 -36.46
N GLN A 78 3.67 -9.83 -36.33
CA GLN A 78 3.47 -9.20 -35.03
C GLN A 78 2.23 -9.81 -34.37
N PHE A 79 2.42 -10.67 -33.36
CA PHE A 79 1.34 -11.18 -32.52
C PHE A 79 0.57 -10.01 -31.88
N PHE A 80 -0.56 -9.64 -32.47
CA PHE A 80 -1.47 -8.65 -31.91
C PHE A 80 -2.12 -9.26 -30.66
N ILE A 81 -1.65 -8.85 -29.48
CA ILE A 81 -2.28 -9.19 -28.21
C ILE A 81 -3.49 -8.26 -28.06
N PRO A 82 -4.73 -8.77 -28.14
CA PRO A 82 -5.91 -7.93 -28.04
C PRO A 82 -6.16 -7.50 -26.60
N TRP A 83 -6.48 -6.23 -26.43
CA TRP A 83 -6.91 -5.65 -25.16
C TRP A 83 -8.37 -6.03 -24.91
N ILE A 84 -8.69 -6.58 -23.73
CA ILE A 84 -10.07 -6.65 -23.25
C ILE A 84 -10.31 -5.39 -22.41
N VAL A 85 -11.24 -4.56 -22.87
CA VAL A 85 -11.58 -3.27 -22.26
C VAL A 85 -13.07 -3.24 -22.02
N ARG A 86 -13.50 -2.84 -20.82
CA ARG A 86 -14.91 -2.53 -20.56
C ARG A 86 -15.22 -1.14 -21.09
N GLY A 87 -16.17 -1.04 -22.03
CA GLY A 87 -16.65 0.23 -22.57
C GLY A 87 -17.50 1.01 -21.55
N GLU A 88 -17.80 2.27 -21.87
CA GLU A 88 -18.72 3.11 -21.08
C GLU A 88 -20.15 2.52 -21.01
N ASP A 89 -20.49 1.67 -21.98
CA ASP A 89 -21.71 0.86 -22.06
C ASP A 89 -21.66 -0.43 -21.21
N GLY A 90 -20.61 -0.64 -20.40
CA GLY A 90 -20.44 -1.81 -19.54
C GLY A 90 -20.05 -3.12 -20.26
N ASN A 91 -20.21 -3.17 -21.58
CA ASN A 91 -19.86 -4.32 -22.42
C ASN A 91 -18.34 -4.50 -22.56
N LEU A 92 -17.89 -5.75 -22.59
CA LEU A 92 -16.51 -6.10 -22.90
C LEU A 92 -16.25 -6.00 -24.41
N LYS A 93 -15.24 -5.22 -24.81
CA LYS A 93 -14.83 -5.05 -26.20
C LYS A 93 -13.37 -5.48 -26.36
N LEU A 94 -13.10 -6.26 -27.41
CA LEU A 94 -11.75 -6.59 -27.85
C LEU A 94 -11.22 -5.44 -28.71
N GLN A 95 -10.15 -4.80 -28.28
CA GLN A 95 -9.48 -3.73 -29.02
C GLN A 95 -8.07 -4.16 -29.44
N ALA A 96 -7.69 -3.79 -30.66
CA ALA A 96 -6.37 -4.10 -31.19
C ALA A 96 -5.30 -3.15 -30.59
N HIS A 97 -5.64 -1.86 -30.47
CA HIS A 97 -4.79 -0.82 -29.89
C HIS A 97 -5.07 -0.64 -28.39
N PRO A 98 -4.11 -0.10 -27.61
CA PRO A 98 -4.36 0.29 -26.23
C PRO A 98 -5.45 1.38 -26.10
N PRO A 99 -6.10 1.50 -24.94
CA PRO A 99 -7.09 2.56 -24.68
C PRO A 99 -6.51 3.98 -24.77
N ASP A 100 -7.32 4.95 -25.21
CA ASP A 100 -6.88 6.36 -25.38
C ASP A 100 -6.35 7.00 -24.09
N HIS A 101 -6.90 6.65 -22.93
CA HIS A 101 -6.41 7.15 -21.65
C HIS A 101 -4.96 6.69 -21.36
N PHE A 102 -4.58 5.51 -21.85
CA PHE A 102 -3.24 4.94 -21.71
C PHE A 102 -2.25 5.60 -22.67
N LEU A 103 -2.69 5.91 -23.90
CA LEU A 103 -1.90 6.70 -24.86
C LEU A 103 -1.62 8.12 -24.34
N LYS A 104 -2.62 8.79 -23.74
CA LYS A 104 -2.45 10.10 -23.09
C LYS A 104 -1.43 10.04 -21.94
N ALA A 105 -1.55 9.06 -21.05
CA ALA A 105 -0.59 8.86 -19.95
C ALA A 105 0.85 8.60 -20.44
N LEU A 106 1.03 7.90 -21.57
CA LEU A 106 2.35 7.68 -22.18
C LEU A 106 2.93 8.93 -22.87
N ALA A 107 2.08 9.77 -23.46
CA ALA A 107 2.50 11.02 -24.10
C ALA A 107 2.93 12.08 -23.08
N GLU A 108 2.17 12.22 -21.98
CA GLU A 108 2.46 13.12 -20.87
C GLU A 108 3.77 12.76 -20.14
N ALA A 109 4.12 11.47 -20.08
CA ALA A 109 5.35 10.98 -19.46
C ALA A 109 6.66 11.38 -20.19
N LYS A 110 6.59 11.87 -21.44
CA LYS A 110 7.79 12.14 -22.26
C LYS A 110 8.11 13.63 -22.48
N THR A 111 7.30 14.57 -21.99
CA THR A 111 7.34 15.97 -22.44
C THR A 111 7.56 17.02 -21.33
N GLN A 112 8.55 16.79 -20.44
CA GLN A 112 9.02 17.84 -19.51
C GLN A 112 10.55 17.99 -19.50
N LYS A 113 11.09 18.83 -20.40
CA LYS A 113 12.41 19.46 -20.26
C LYS A 113 12.22 20.92 -19.79
N PRO A 114 12.83 21.37 -18.68
CA PRO A 114 12.63 22.71 -18.17
C PRO A 114 13.45 23.76 -18.96
N LYS A 115 12.80 24.80 -19.48
CA LYS A 115 13.48 26.00 -19.99
C LYS A 115 13.63 27.04 -18.88
N LYS A 116 14.88 27.33 -18.54
CA LYS A 116 15.33 28.33 -17.58
C LYS A 116 15.09 29.75 -18.15
N LYS A 117 14.56 30.68 -17.34
CA LYS A 117 14.67 32.13 -17.59
C LYS A 117 14.94 32.86 -16.27
N VAL A 118 15.73 33.92 -16.36
CA VAL A 118 16.47 34.57 -15.26
C VAL A 118 16.45 36.08 -15.51
N ASP A 119 16.40 36.86 -14.42
CA ASP A 119 16.50 38.33 -14.32
C ASP A 119 15.33 39.17 -14.95
N LYS A 120 15.04 40.42 -14.54
CA LYS A 120 15.83 41.42 -13.78
C LYS A 120 15.02 42.16 -12.70
N ALA A 121 15.72 42.69 -11.70
CA ALA A 121 15.24 43.71 -10.77
C ALA A 121 15.51 45.14 -11.27
N ALA A 122 14.73 46.15 -10.82
CA ALA A 122 15.19 47.55 -10.76
C ALA A 122 14.35 48.46 -9.83
N LYS A 123 15.04 49.11 -8.87
CA LYS A 123 14.83 50.47 -8.31
C LYS A 123 13.43 50.93 -7.84
N LYS A 124 13.37 51.29 -6.54
CA LYS A 124 13.51 52.70 -6.14
C LYS A 124 14.16 52.85 -4.74
N LYS A 125 14.99 53.89 -4.58
CA LYS A 125 15.72 54.30 -3.37
C LYS A 125 15.07 55.59 -2.82
N LYS A 126 15.34 55.89 -1.54
CA LYS A 126 15.29 57.18 -0.77
C LYS A 126 14.53 56.98 0.56
N ASP A 127 14.97 57.48 1.71
CA ASP A 127 16.24 58.15 2.10
C ASP A 127 16.59 57.78 3.57
N ILE A 128 17.84 57.98 4.00
CA ILE A 128 18.29 57.76 5.40
C ILE A 128 19.01 59.02 5.92
N SER A 129 18.50 59.56 7.03
CA SER A 129 19.19 60.38 8.04
C SER A 129 18.23 60.56 9.23
N ALA A 130 18.63 60.63 10.50
CA ALA A 130 19.96 60.82 11.09
C ALA A 130 20.18 59.95 12.36
N VAL A 131 21.39 60.04 12.95
CA VAL A 131 21.86 59.21 14.07
C VAL A 131 21.64 59.91 15.43
N GLY A 132 21.30 59.14 16.46
CA GLY A 132 21.35 59.58 17.87
C GLY A 132 21.22 58.38 18.84
N ASN A 133 22.24 58.15 19.68
CA ASN A 133 22.30 57.03 20.63
C ASN A 133 21.46 57.30 21.88
N ALA A 134 20.62 56.33 22.31
CA ALA A 134 20.44 55.92 23.72
C ALA A 134 19.43 54.75 23.85
N GLY A 135 19.70 53.81 24.76
CA GLY A 135 18.69 52.92 25.35
C GLY A 135 18.50 51.54 24.69
N ILE A 136 18.67 50.48 25.50
CA ILE A 136 18.17 49.14 25.19
C ILE A 136 16.70 49.11 25.61
N GLU A 137 15.78 49.29 24.68
CA GLU A 137 14.35 49.09 24.93
C GLU A 137 13.99 47.59 24.93
N PRO A 138 13.06 47.14 25.80
CA PRO A 138 12.52 45.78 25.75
C PRO A 138 11.70 45.56 24.45
N PRO A 139 11.60 44.31 23.95
CA PRO A 139 10.93 44.03 22.68
C PRO A 139 9.47 44.49 22.70
N ALA A 140 9.10 45.31 21.71
CA ALA A 140 7.80 45.94 21.63
C ALA A 140 6.64 44.92 21.69
N PRO A 141 5.53 45.23 22.40
CA PRO A 141 4.38 44.34 22.48
C PRO A 141 3.77 44.12 21.08
N PRO A 142 3.23 42.93 20.78
CA PRO A 142 2.70 42.61 19.47
C PRO A 142 1.58 43.60 19.07
N PRO A 143 1.51 44.02 17.79
CA PRO A 143 0.59 45.06 17.36
C PRO A 143 -0.86 44.68 17.68
N LYS A 144 -1.59 45.61 18.30
CA LYS A 144 -2.99 45.43 18.71
C LYS A 144 -3.91 45.43 17.47
N LEU A 145 -3.97 44.28 16.79
CA LEU A 145 -4.92 44.00 15.70
C LEU A 145 -6.34 44.42 16.10
N SER A 146 -7.01 45.19 15.24
CA SER A 146 -8.37 45.66 15.47
C SER A 146 -9.33 44.48 15.67
N LYS A 147 -10.47 44.68 16.36
CA LYS A 147 -11.47 43.62 16.55
C LYS A 147 -11.94 43.00 15.21
N ALA A 148 -11.99 43.80 14.14
CA ALA A 148 -12.31 43.35 12.78
C ALA A 148 -11.18 42.49 12.18
N ALA A 149 -9.93 42.97 12.16
CA ALA A 149 -8.79 42.21 11.66
C ALA A 149 -8.57 40.89 12.44
N ARG A 150 -8.83 40.93 13.76
CA ARG A 150 -8.75 39.77 14.65
C ARG A 150 -9.91 38.79 14.45
N ARG A 151 -11.12 39.24 14.07
CA ARG A 151 -12.21 38.36 13.61
C ARG A 151 -11.84 37.71 12.28
N PHE A 152 -11.53 38.51 11.26
CA PHE A 152 -11.08 38.05 9.95
C PHE A 152 -9.96 36.99 10.05
N TYR A 153 -8.93 37.25 10.86
CA TYR A 153 -7.86 36.28 11.09
C TYR A 153 -8.33 34.97 11.75
N ASN A 154 -9.17 35.04 12.79
CA ASN A 154 -9.72 33.85 13.45
C ASN A 154 -10.69 33.04 12.58
N GLU A 155 -11.24 33.66 11.53
CA GLU A 155 -12.26 33.10 10.66
C GLU A 155 -11.67 32.54 9.35
N HIS A 156 -10.57 33.13 8.87
CA HIS A 156 -9.94 32.78 7.58
C HIS A 156 -8.57 32.07 7.70
N PHE A 157 -7.86 32.21 8.83
CA PHE A 157 -6.46 31.74 8.98
C PHE A 157 -6.23 30.81 10.18
N ARG A 158 -7.29 30.45 10.91
CA ARG A 158 -7.19 29.59 12.10
C ARG A 158 -7.84 28.25 11.79
N GLU A 159 -7.09 27.18 11.99
CA GLU A 159 -7.64 25.83 11.84
C GLU A 159 -8.83 25.63 12.81
N PRO A 160 -9.92 25.00 12.35
CA PRO A 160 -11.08 24.73 13.20
C PRO A 160 -10.70 23.77 14.34
N PRO A 161 -11.36 23.84 15.51
CA PRO A 161 -11.10 22.95 16.63
C PRO A 161 -11.13 21.47 16.21
N GLN A 162 -9.99 20.79 16.34
CA GLN A 162 -9.79 19.42 15.88
C GLN A 162 -10.06 18.43 17.01
N ARG A 163 -10.51 17.21 16.68
CA ARG A 163 -10.67 16.13 17.66
C ARG A 163 -9.32 15.81 18.32
N LEU A 164 -9.29 15.71 19.65
CA LEU A 164 -8.07 15.47 20.44
C LEU A 164 -7.28 14.24 19.94
N SER A 165 -7.93 13.13 19.61
CA SER A 165 -7.23 11.96 19.07
C SER A 165 -6.62 12.16 17.67
N LYS A 166 -7.13 13.09 16.85
CA LYS A 166 -6.49 13.51 15.58
C LYS A 166 -5.24 14.35 15.88
N VAL A 167 -5.32 15.29 16.84
CA VAL A 167 -4.19 16.15 17.22
C VAL A 167 -3.03 15.35 17.80
N LEU A 168 -3.30 14.41 18.71
CA LEU A 168 -2.28 13.52 19.29
C LEU A 168 -1.62 12.63 18.22
N ALA A 169 -2.40 12.08 17.29
CA ALA A 169 -1.88 11.27 16.19
C ALA A 169 -1.03 12.10 15.21
N ALA A 170 -1.48 13.32 14.86
CA ALA A 170 -0.73 14.24 14.00
C ALA A 170 0.60 14.69 14.63
N ALA A 171 0.64 14.85 15.95
CA ALA A 171 1.85 15.13 16.71
C ALA A 171 2.77 13.90 16.89
N GLY A 172 2.39 12.72 16.38
CA GLY A 172 3.20 11.51 16.39
C GLY A 172 3.12 10.67 17.69
N VAL A 173 2.26 11.03 18.64
CA VAL A 173 2.19 10.39 19.97
C VAL A 173 1.83 8.90 19.88
N ALA A 174 0.82 8.57 19.09
CA ALA A 174 0.35 7.21 18.87
C ALA A 174 -0.40 7.10 17.53
N SER A 175 -0.93 5.92 17.21
CA SER A 175 -1.99 5.83 16.18
C SER A 175 -3.25 6.56 16.67
N ARG A 176 -4.21 6.86 15.80
CA ARG A 176 -5.48 7.46 16.23
C ARG A 176 -6.18 6.62 17.30
N ARG A 177 -6.22 5.30 17.16
CA ARG A 177 -6.81 4.38 18.17
C ARG A 177 -6.02 4.37 19.47
N GLY A 178 -4.68 4.26 19.41
CA GLY A 178 -3.83 4.35 20.60
C GLY A 178 -3.92 5.71 21.30
N SER A 179 -4.18 6.79 20.56
CA SER A 179 -4.47 8.12 21.15
C SER A 179 -5.81 8.13 21.88
N GLU A 180 -6.82 7.41 21.39
CA GLU A 180 -8.12 7.25 22.05
C GLU A 180 -7.96 6.38 23.32
N GLU A 181 -7.17 5.32 23.27
CA GLU A 181 -6.80 4.51 24.45
C GLU A 181 -6.05 5.33 25.52
N LEU A 182 -5.09 6.19 25.14
CA LEU A 182 -4.41 7.09 26.08
C LEU A 182 -5.38 8.08 26.74
N ILE A 183 -6.34 8.60 25.98
CA ILE A 183 -7.40 9.47 26.48
C ILE A 183 -8.30 8.72 27.48
N PHE A 184 -8.81 7.53 27.11
CA PHE A 184 -9.66 6.72 28.01
C PHE A 184 -8.95 6.32 29.31
N ASN A 185 -7.64 6.07 29.26
CA ASN A 185 -6.82 5.76 30.43
C ASN A 185 -6.47 6.99 31.31
N GLY A 186 -7.04 8.17 31.05
CA GLY A 186 -6.76 9.40 31.80
C GLY A 186 -5.33 9.93 31.66
N LYS A 187 -4.57 9.44 30.67
CA LYS A 187 -3.16 9.80 30.45
C LYS A 187 -2.96 11.13 29.72
N VAL A 188 -4.04 11.81 29.37
CA VAL A 188 -4.04 13.06 28.60
C VAL A 188 -4.73 14.15 29.40
N THR A 189 -4.06 15.30 29.55
CA THR A 189 -4.67 16.50 30.12
C THR A 189 -4.70 17.62 29.09
N VAL A 190 -5.73 18.47 29.17
CA VAL A 190 -5.93 19.64 28.33
C VAL A 190 -6.17 20.83 29.25
N ASN A 191 -5.34 21.87 29.15
CA ASN A 191 -5.40 23.08 29.97
C ASN A 191 -5.41 22.80 31.50
N GLY A 192 -4.75 21.71 31.93
CA GLY A 192 -4.65 21.29 33.32
C GLY A 192 -5.71 20.27 33.79
N THR A 193 -6.76 20.03 33.01
CA THR A 193 -7.82 19.06 33.36
C THR A 193 -7.61 17.73 32.64
N VAL A 194 -7.78 16.60 33.33
CA VAL A 194 -7.76 15.26 32.73
C VAL A 194 -8.94 15.13 31.76
N CYS A 195 -8.66 14.71 30.52
CA CYS A 195 -9.69 14.54 29.49
C CYS A 195 -9.84 13.05 29.17
N ASN A 196 -11.01 12.48 29.47
CA ASN A 196 -11.34 11.07 29.18
C ASN A 196 -12.22 10.91 27.92
N ALA A 197 -12.71 12.01 27.34
CA ALA A 197 -13.57 12.01 26.16
C ALA A 197 -12.73 12.18 24.88
N PRO A 198 -12.59 11.15 24.02
CA PRO A 198 -11.76 11.26 22.81
C PRO A 198 -12.37 12.13 21.71
N GLN A 199 -13.65 12.48 21.82
CA GLN A 199 -14.35 13.38 20.89
C GLN A 199 -14.15 14.87 21.22
N THR A 200 -13.54 15.19 22.37
CA THR A 200 -13.21 16.57 22.77
C THR A 200 -12.47 17.28 21.63
N ARG A 201 -12.92 18.49 21.30
CA ARG A 201 -12.27 19.34 20.30
C ARG A 201 -11.30 20.30 20.99
N VAL A 202 -10.10 20.42 20.44
CA VAL A 202 -9.01 21.25 20.93
C VAL A 202 -8.39 22.06 19.79
N ASP A 203 -7.87 23.23 20.11
CA ASP A 203 -7.09 24.09 19.21
C ASP A 203 -5.58 23.92 19.54
N PRO A 204 -4.79 23.22 18.71
CA PRO A 204 -3.37 22.98 18.99
C PRO A 204 -2.51 24.26 19.03
N GLY A 205 -3.00 25.38 18.49
CA GLY A 205 -2.32 26.68 18.59
C GLY A 205 -2.46 27.31 19.98
N LYS A 206 -3.57 27.05 20.67
CA LYS A 206 -3.94 27.67 21.96
C LYS A 206 -3.84 26.73 23.14
N ASP A 207 -4.48 25.56 23.05
CA ASP A 207 -4.63 24.64 24.17
C ASP A 207 -3.28 24.02 24.55
N ILE A 208 -3.09 23.84 25.85
CA ILE A 208 -1.89 23.21 26.41
C ILE A 208 -2.24 21.77 26.71
N ILE A 209 -1.78 20.87 25.85
CA ILE A 209 -2.01 19.43 25.94
C ILE A 209 -0.79 18.76 26.57
N TYR A 210 -1.00 17.88 27.53
CA TYR A 210 0.03 16.98 28.07
C TYR A 210 -0.37 15.52 27.86
N VAL A 211 0.62 14.65 27.65
CA VAL A 211 0.46 13.19 27.58
C VAL A 211 1.49 12.55 28.50
N ASN A 212 1.05 11.74 29.47
CA ASN A 212 1.92 11.15 30.51
C ASN A 212 2.82 12.20 31.20
N GLY A 213 2.30 13.41 31.47
CA GLY A 213 3.06 14.52 32.06
C GLY A 213 3.99 15.28 31.10
N ASN A 214 4.20 14.80 29.87
CA ASN A 214 5.00 15.49 28.85
C ASN A 214 4.13 16.43 28.02
N ARG A 215 4.56 17.69 27.86
CA ARG A 215 3.84 18.69 27.06
C ARG A 215 3.94 18.36 25.57
N LEU A 216 2.82 18.40 24.86
CA LEU A 216 2.78 18.24 23.41
C LEU A 216 3.53 19.41 22.72
N PRO A 217 4.44 19.15 21.77
CA PRO A 217 5.09 20.22 21.02
C PRO A 217 4.09 20.99 20.16
N LYS A 218 4.15 22.32 20.17
CA LYS A 218 3.30 23.18 19.30
C LYS A 218 3.61 23.02 17.81
N LYS A 219 4.86 22.67 17.48
CA LYS A 219 5.29 22.40 16.10
C LYS A 219 5.01 20.94 15.79
N LEU A 220 4.10 20.67 14.86
CA LEU A 220 3.84 19.32 14.35
C LEU A 220 5.02 18.85 13.47
N PRO A 221 5.21 17.52 13.30
CA PRO A 221 6.11 16.99 12.28
C PRO A 221 5.69 17.48 10.88
N PRO A 222 6.64 17.88 10.01
CA PRO A 222 6.32 18.19 8.62
C PRO A 222 5.73 16.97 7.90
N LYS A 223 4.93 17.21 6.86
CA LYS A 223 4.29 16.15 6.08
C LYS A 223 5.33 15.41 5.23
N VAL A 224 5.28 14.09 5.26
CA VAL A 224 6.20 13.18 4.57
C VAL A 224 5.39 12.26 3.67
N TYR A 225 5.84 12.09 2.42
CA TYR A 225 5.18 11.23 1.43
C TYR A 225 6.24 10.36 0.75
N LEU A 226 6.16 9.05 0.96
CA LEU A 226 7.17 8.09 0.51
C LEU A 226 6.50 6.99 -0.32
N ALA A 227 7.09 6.62 -1.45
CA ALA A 227 6.71 5.42 -2.19
C ALA A 227 7.76 4.32 -1.96
N LEU A 228 7.31 3.17 -1.47
CA LEU A 228 8.15 2.01 -1.17
C LEU A 228 7.89 0.88 -2.19
N ASN A 229 8.96 0.24 -2.66
CA ASN A 229 8.86 -1.06 -3.31
C ASN A 229 8.84 -2.17 -2.24
N LYS A 230 7.65 -2.51 -1.73
CA LYS A 230 7.46 -3.48 -0.63
C LYS A 230 8.04 -4.86 -0.99
N PRO A 231 8.95 -5.43 -0.17
CA PRO A 231 9.40 -6.81 -0.32
C PRO A 231 8.38 -7.84 0.22
N LYS A 232 8.54 -9.10 -0.20
CA LYS A 232 7.77 -10.24 0.31
C LYS A 232 8.15 -10.51 1.77
N GLY A 233 7.21 -10.98 2.59
CA GLY A 233 7.46 -11.36 3.99
C GLY A 233 7.27 -10.24 5.02
N TYR A 234 6.85 -9.04 4.60
CA TYR A 234 6.57 -7.90 5.49
C TYR A 234 5.07 -7.63 5.60
N ILE A 235 4.59 -7.30 6.81
CA ILE A 235 3.22 -6.87 7.10
C ILE A 235 3.06 -5.35 7.00
N CYS A 236 1.88 -4.87 6.61
CA CYS A 236 1.56 -3.43 6.61
C CYS A 236 1.01 -2.92 7.95
N SER A 237 0.88 -3.80 8.95
CA SER A 237 0.42 -3.48 10.30
C SER A 237 1.60 -3.05 11.19
N SER A 238 1.31 -2.33 12.28
CA SER A 238 2.29 -1.95 13.30
C SER A 238 1.84 -2.48 14.66
N GLY A 239 2.55 -3.46 15.23
CA GLY A 239 2.30 -3.96 16.59
C GLY A 239 2.44 -5.49 16.76
N GLU A 240 2.38 -6.26 15.68
CA GLU A 240 2.54 -7.72 15.72
C GLU A 240 4.03 -8.08 15.83
N LYS A 241 4.48 -8.49 17.02
CA LYS A 241 5.90 -8.78 17.31
C LYS A 241 6.49 -9.94 16.51
N GLU A 242 5.66 -10.82 15.97
CA GLU A 242 6.07 -12.03 15.25
C GLU A 242 6.40 -11.75 13.77
N PHE A 243 5.96 -10.63 13.21
CA PHE A 243 6.10 -10.32 11.78
C PHE A 243 6.86 -9.01 11.56
N ARG A 244 7.74 -9.00 10.55
CA ARG A 244 8.51 -7.80 10.16
C ARG A 244 7.56 -6.74 9.59
N SER A 245 7.56 -5.54 10.16
CA SER A 245 6.71 -4.45 9.68
C SER A 245 7.35 -3.73 8.51
N VAL A 246 6.52 -3.32 7.55
CA VAL A 246 6.92 -2.39 6.49
C VAL A 246 7.54 -1.11 7.05
N LEU A 247 7.20 -0.71 8.29
CA LEU A 247 7.76 0.48 8.94
C LEU A 247 9.23 0.31 9.35
N ASP A 248 9.69 -0.93 9.58
CA ASP A 248 11.08 -1.23 9.98
C ASP A 248 12.06 -0.86 8.84
N LEU A 249 11.59 -0.90 7.58
CA LEU A 249 12.34 -0.48 6.39
C LEU A 249 12.61 1.04 6.32
N PHE A 250 12.09 1.82 7.27
CA PHE A 250 12.31 3.26 7.39
C PHE A 250 13.15 3.65 8.61
N GLU A 251 13.70 2.69 9.36
CA GLU A 251 14.58 3.00 10.49
C GLU A 251 15.71 3.96 10.11
N ASP A 252 16.42 3.70 9.01
CA ASP A 252 17.57 4.52 8.60
C ASP A 252 17.15 5.92 8.14
N TYR A 253 15.95 6.05 7.56
CA TYR A 253 15.33 7.34 7.26
C TYR A 253 15.02 8.14 8.55
N LEU A 254 14.50 7.46 9.59
CA LEU A 254 14.20 8.07 10.89
C LEU A 254 15.46 8.34 11.76
N LYS A 255 16.54 7.57 11.56
CA LYS A 255 17.87 7.85 12.13
C LYS A 255 18.49 9.10 11.47
N ALA A 256 18.37 9.24 10.15
CA ALA A 256 18.82 10.42 9.41
C ALA A 256 17.94 11.67 9.61
N TRP A 257 16.75 11.52 10.20
CA TRP A 257 15.76 12.59 10.32
C TRP A 257 16.31 13.92 10.85
N ASP A 258 17.04 13.88 11.97
CA ASP A 258 17.50 15.10 12.66
C ASP A 258 18.53 15.88 11.83
N LYS A 259 19.22 15.21 10.90
CA LYS A 259 20.15 15.79 9.92
C LYS A 259 19.41 16.39 8.71
N ILE A 260 18.31 15.76 8.28
CA ILE A 260 17.52 16.21 7.11
C ILE A 260 16.57 17.36 7.50
N ASN A 261 15.97 17.28 8.68
CA ASN A 261 14.92 18.17 9.17
C ASN A 261 15.27 18.78 10.55
N PRO A 262 16.35 19.58 10.65
CA PRO A 262 16.82 20.12 11.93
C PRO A 262 15.73 20.92 12.65
N GLY A 263 15.61 20.71 13.97
CA GLY A 263 14.62 21.37 14.81
C GLY A 263 13.16 21.01 14.49
N SER A 264 12.89 19.87 13.85
CA SER A 264 11.54 19.37 13.56
C SER A 264 11.34 17.98 14.16
N PRO A 265 10.23 17.71 14.89
CA PRO A 265 10.02 16.42 15.54
C PRO A 265 9.88 15.29 14.53
N LYS A 266 10.29 14.08 14.94
CA LYS A 266 10.23 12.87 14.11
C LYS A 266 8.77 12.51 13.80
N PRO A 267 8.43 12.24 12.53
CA PRO A 267 7.08 11.89 12.14
C PRO A 267 6.78 10.43 12.49
N ARG A 268 5.57 10.14 12.97
CA ARG A 268 5.07 8.77 13.02
C ARG A 268 4.56 8.37 11.63
N LEU A 269 5.29 7.50 10.94
CA LEU A 269 4.88 6.96 9.65
C LEU A 269 3.82 5.85 9.77
N PHE A 270 3.01 5.70 8.73
CA PHE A 270 2.04 4.61 8.52
C PHE A 270 1.79 4.39 7.02
N THR A 271 1.31 3.20 6.65
CA THR A 271 1.00 2.84 5.26
C THR A 271 -0.35 3.39 4.80
N VAL A 272 -0.45 3.75 3.53
CA VAL A 272 -1.72 4.06 2.85
C VAL A 272 -2.26 2.78 2.22
N GLY A 273 -3.42 2.33 2.69
CA GLY A 273 -3.92 0.99 2.39
C GLY A 273 -2.99 -0.12 2.89
N ARG A 274 -3.17 -1.32 2.34
CA ARG A 274 -2.37 -2.52 2.67
C ARG A 274 -1.92 -3.25 1.40
N LEU A 275 -0.98 -4.17 1.59
CA LEU A 275 -0.59 -5.25 0.69
C LEU A 275 -0.34 -6.50 1.54
N ASP A 276 -0.77 -7.66 1.06
CA ASP A 276 -0.58 -8.94 1.72
C ASP A 276 0.91 -9.24 1.95
N VAL A 277 1.20 -10.14 2.90
CA VAL A 277 2.57 -10.58 3.23
C VAL A 277 3.28 -11.14 1.99
N ALA A 278 2.57 -11.91 1.18
CA ALA A 278 3.08 -12.50 -0.07
C ALA A 278 3.16 -11.51 -1.24
N THR A 279 2.55 -10.32 -1.13
CA THR A 279 2.43 -9.34 -2.23
C THR A 279 3.52 -8.27 -2.13
N THR A 280 4.09 -7.94 -3.29
CA THR A 280 5.23 -7.02 -3.43
C THR A 280 4.85 -5.71 -4.15
N GLY A 281 5.77 -4.76 -4.21
CA GLY A 281 5.63 -3.57 -5.05
C GLY A 281 5.08 -2.36 -4.32
N LEU A 282 4.46 -1.45 -5.08
CA LEU A 282 4.14 -0.09 -4.66
C LEU A 282 3.22 -0.02 -3.44
N ILE A 283 3.70 0.56 -2.36
CA ILE A 283 2.89 1.03 -1.23
C ILE A 283 3.33 2.44 -0.85
N ILE A 284 2.37 3.30 -0.53
CA ILE A 284 2.65 4.66 -0.07
C ILE A 284 2.75 4.66 1.46
N VAL A 285 3.69 5.41 1.99
CA VAL A 285 3.94 5.58 3.44
C VAL A 285 3.99 7.07 3.74
N THR A 286 3.33 7.49 4.81
CA THR A 286 3.13 8.91 5.13
C THR A 286 2.89 9.11 6.62
N ASN A 287 2.95 10.35 7.10
CA ASN A 287 2.34 10.78 8.36
C ASN A 287 1.06 11.61 8.15
N ASP A 288 0.62 11.80 6.90
CA ASP A 288 -0.55 12.61 6.58
C ASP A 288 -1.84 11.78 6.55
N GLY A 289 -2.64 11.91 7.62
CA GLY A 289 -3.89 11.17 7.76
C GLY A 289 -4.96 11.56 6.73
N ASP A 290 -4.99 12.83 6.30
CA ASP A 290 -6.02 13.32 5.39
C ASP A 290 -5.74 12.87 3.93
N PHE A 291 -4.46 12.92 3.50
CA PHE A 291 -3.99 12.28 2.26
C PHE A 291 -4.22 10.77 2.26
N ALA A 292 -3.83 10.07 3.34
CA ALA A 292 -4.01 8.62 3.44
C ALA A 292 -5.49 8.21 3.40
N GLN A 293 -6.37 8.97 4.05
CA GLN A 293 -7.81 8.79 3.96
C GLN A 293 -8.29 9.00 2.52
N LYS A 294 -7.90 10.09 1.85
CA LYS A 294 -8.32 10.37 0.47
C LYS A 294 -7.91 9.26 -0.50
N LEU A 295 -6.67 8.77 -0.43
CA LEU A 295 -6.16 7.71 -1.31
C LEU A 295 -6.77 6.32 -1.02
N SER A 296 -7.22 6.09 0.22
CA SER A 296 -7.79 4.79 0.63
C SER A 296 -9.33 4.75 0.51
N HIS A 297 -10.00 5.90 0.35
CA HIS A 297 -11.45 5.97 0.34
C HIS A 297 -12.02 5.42 -0.98
N PRO A 298 -13.08 4.57 -0.98
CA PRO A 298 -13.66 4.02 -2.20
C PRO A 298 -14.07 5.08 -3.24
N SER A 299 -14.63 6.22 -2.78
CA SER A 299 -15.04 7.32 -3.68
C SER A 299 -13.88 8.06 -4.36
N SER A 300 -12.63 7.70 -4.09
CA SER A 300 -11.46 8.25 -4.81
C SER A 300 -11.31 7.65 -6.21
N ASN A 301 -11.92 6.48 -6.45
CA ASN A 301 -11.87 5.71 -7.70
C ASN A 301 -10.44 5.49 -8.25
N LEU A 302 -9.44 5.40 -7.37
CA LEU A 302 -8.04 5.29 -7.77
C LEU A 302 -7.71 3.87 -8.26
N THR A 303 -7.55 3.73 -9.58
CA THR A 303 -7.08 2.50 -10.22
C THR A 303 -5.73 2.04 -9.66
N LYS A 304 -5.58 0.73 -9.43
CA LYS A 304 -4.39 0.06 -8.94
C LYS A 304 -4.01 -1.00 -9.97
N GLU A 305 -2.78 -0.94 -10.48
CA GLU A 305 -2.27 -1.91 -11.47
C GLU A 305 -1.41 -2.95 -10.78
N TYR A 306 -1.73 -4.21 -11.02
CA TYR A 306 -0.98 -5.36 -10.54
C TYR A 306 -0.42 -6.15 -11.72
N ILE A 307 0.75 -6.74 -11.52
CA ILE A 307 1.31 -7.79 -12.38
C ILE A 307 1.24 -9.09 -11.57
N ALA A 308 0.41 -10.02 -12.02
CA ALA A 308 0.33 -11.38 -11.52
C ALA A 308 1.21 -12.28 -12.39
N THR A 309 2.20 -12.94 -11.80
CA THR A 309 2.96 -14.02 -12.44
C THR A 309 2.25 -15.33 -12.12
N ILE A 310 2.00 -16.13 -13.15
CA ILE A 310 1.10 -17.29 -13.08
C ILE A 310 1.89 -18.61 -13.13
N ASP A 311 1.40 -19.63 -12.43
CA ASP A 311 1.84 -21.01 -12.59
C ASP A 311 1.11 -21.69 -13.75
N GLY A 312 1.86 -22.32 -14.67
CA GLY A 312 1.30 -22.98 -15.87
C GLY A 312 1.05 -22.03 -17.05
N GLU A 313 0.07 -22.36 -17.88
CA GLU A 313 -0.28 -21.64 -19.11
C GLU A 313 -1.48 -20.70 -18.94
N VAL A 314 -1.41 -19.50 -19.52
CA VAL A 314 -2.54 -18.57 -19.61
C VAL A 314 -3.14 -18.63 -21.02
N ARG A 315 -4.42 -18.97 -21.12
CA ARG A 315 -5.19 -19.08 -22.37
C ARG A 315 -6.29 -18.01 -22.41
N LYS A 316 -6.78 -17.66 -23.60
CA LYS A 316 -7.81 -16.60 -23.80
C LYS A 316 -9.04 -16.75 -22.89
N ARG A 317 -9.50 -17.99 -22.66
CA ARG A 317 -10.63 -18.30 -21.75
C ARG A 317 -10.40 -17.78 -20.31
N HIS A 318 -9.16 -17.81 -19.83
CA HIS A 318 -8.82 -17.37 -18.48
C HIS A 318 -8.87 -15.85 -18.38
N LEU A 319 -8.37 -15.15 -19.42
CA LEU A 319 -8.45 -13.68 -19.49
C LEU A 319 -9.91 -13.19 -19.53
N ILE A 320 -10.78 -13.91 -20.26
CA ILE A 320 -12.22 -13.63 -20.30
C ILE A 320 -12.83 -13.80 -18.90
N ALA A 321 -12.62 -14.94 -18.24
CA ALA A 321 -13.15 -15.18 -16.89
C ALA A 321 -12.68 -14.13 -15.85
N ILE A 322 -11.41 -13.71 -15.89
CA ILE A 322 -10.92 -12.60 -15.03
C ILE A 322 -11.64 -11.28 -15.37
N SER A 323 -11.93 -11.02 -16.65
CA SER A 323 -12.59 -9.78 -17.13
C SER A 323 -14.10 -9.74 -16.87
N GLU A 324 -14.74 -10.90 -16.72
CA GLU A 324 -16.15 -11.01 -16.29
C GLU A 324 -16.30 -10.69 -14.80
N GLY A 325 -15.28 -11.00 -14.00
CA GLY A 325 -15.18 -10.68 -12.58
C GLY A 325 -15.38 -11.89 -11.67
N THR A 326 -15.50 -11.64 -10.36
CA THR A 326 -15.89 -12.67 -9.38
C THR A 326 -16.61 -12.03 -8.21
N GLU A 327 -17.49 -12.77 -7.56
CA GLU A 327 -18.10 -12.34 -6.31
C GLU A 327 -17.09 -12.45 -5.16
N ILE A 328 -16.94 -11.39 -4.36
CA ILE A 328 -16.07 -11.34 -3.18
C ILE A 328 -16.83 -10.64 -2.07
N GLU A 329 -17.09 -11.34 -0.96
CA GLU A 329 -17.83 -10.83 0.19
C GLU A 329 -19.19 -10.20 -0.23
N GLY A 330 -19.98 -10.92 -1.04
CA GLY A 330 -21.34 -10.51 -1.45
C GLY A 330 -21.41 -9.46 -2.56
N VAL A 331 -20.29 -9.10 -3.20
CA VAL A 331 -20.24 -8.08 -4.25
C VAL A 331 -19.43 -8.56 -5.45
N LEU A 332 -19.99 -8.39 -6.65
CA LEU A 332 -19.32 -8.69 -7.91
C LEU A 332 -18.20 -7.66 -8.17
N CYS A 333 -16.97 -8.11 -8.01
CA CYS A 333 -15.76 -7.33 -8.27
C CYS A 333 -15.35 -7.54 -9.73
N VAL A 334 -15.17 -6.47 -10.50
CA VAL A 334 -14.75 -6.57 -11.90
C VAL A 334 -13.54 -5.66 -12.16
N PRO A 335 -12.45 -6.18 -12.74
CA PRO A 335 -11.31 -5.36 -13.15
C PRO A 335 -11.65 -4.47 -14.36
N ASP A 336 -10.99 -3.32 -14.41
CA ASP A 336 -11.11 -2.33 -15.51
C ASP A 336 -10.45 -2.85 -16.80
N SER A 337 -9.39 -3.66 -16.65
CA SER A 337 -8.59 -4.19 -17.75
C SER A 337 -7.79 -5.42 -17.32
N VAL A 338 -7.73 -6.41 -18.22
CA VAL A 338 -6.95 -7.65 -18.08
C VAL A 338 -6.16 -7.88 -19.37
N GLU A 339 -4.85 -8.05 -19.26
CA GLU A 339 -3.95 -8.15 -20.41
C GLU A 339 -2.86 -9.19 -20.13
N LEU A 340 -2.66 -10.13 -21.06
CA LEU A 340 -1.50 -11.01 -21.04
C LEU A 340 -0.28 -10.24 -21.54
N LEU A 341 0.72 -10.07 -20.69
CA LEU A 341 1.95 -9.37 -21.06
C LEU A 341 2.83 -10.26 -21.97
N PRO A 342 3.61 -9.66 -22.89
CA PRO A 342 4.53 -10.40 -23.75
C PRO A 342 5.51 -11.27 -22.94
N THR A 343 5.74 -12.50 -23.43
CA THR A 343 6.79 -13.39 -22.93
C THR A 343 8.15 -12.70 -23.05
N GLN A 344 8.96 -12.76 -21.99
CA GLN A 344 10.33 -12.27 -22.01
C GLN A 344 11.28 -13.49 -21.93
N PRO A 345 12.40 -13.52 -22.67
CA PRO A 345 13.32 -14.67 -22.67
C PRO A 345 13.76 -15.10 -21.27
N ASP A 346 14.00 -14.13 -20.39
CA ASP A 346 14.48 -14.34 -19.02
C ASP A 346 13.37 -14.78 -18.03
N LEU A 347 12.11 -14.83 -18.47
CA LEU A 347 10.95 -15.11 -17.62
C LEU A 347 10.12 -16.27 -18.17
N SER A 348 10.40 -17.46 -17.66
CA SER A 348 9.69 -18.70 -18.00
C SER A 348 8.17 -18.70 -17.69
N ARG A 349 7.67 -17.77 -16.88
CA ARG A 349 6.29 -17.76 -16.38
C ARG A 349 5.44 -16.66 -17.04
N PRO A 350 4.22 -16.96 -17.53
CA PRO A 350 3.35 -15.94 -18.08
C PRO A 350 2.93 -14.92 -17.02
N ARG A 351 2.66 -13.69 -17.47
CA ARG A 351 2.33 -12.55 -16.61
C ARG A 351 1.08 -11.86 -17.09
N ILE A 352 0.12 -11.64 -16.19
CA ILE A 352 -1.11 -10.91 -16.47
C ILE A 352 -1.03 -9.53 -15.79
N ARG A 353 -1.28 -8.45 -16.54
CA ARG A 353 -1.59 -7.13 -15.99
C ARG A 353 -3.08 -7.10 -15.66
N ILE A 354 -3.40 -6.70 -14.44
CA ILE A 354 -4.77 -6.56 -13.95
C ILE A 354 -4.91 -5.16 -13.33
N VAL A 355 -5.91 -4.40 -13.77
CA VAL A 355 -6.22 -3.06 -13.23
C VAL A 355 -7.55 -3.14 -12.49
N VAL A 356 -7.57 -2.66 -11.24
CA VAL A 356 -8.78 -2.60 -10.41
C VAL A 356 -8.91 -1.22 -9.75
N HIS A 357 -10.11 -0.66 -9.72
CA HIS A 357 -10.42 0.56 -8.96
C HIS A 357 -10.76 0.26 -7.50
N GLU A 358 -11.30 -0.92 -7.21
CA GLU A 358 -11.58 -1.41 -5.86
C GLU A 358 -10.29 -1.73 -5.06
N GLY A 359 -10.47 -2.25 -3.85
CA GLY A 359 -9.41 -2.66 -2.93
C GLY A 359 -9.90 -3.65 -1.91
N ARG A 360 -10.75 -4.59 -2.35
CA ARG A 360 -11.34 -5.64 -1.51
C ARG A 360 -10.29 -6.64 -1.04
N ASN A 361 -10.64 -7.41 -0.02
CA ASN A 361 -9.73 -8.36 0.58
C ASN A 361 -9.32 -9.44 -0.45
N HIS A 362 -8.01 -9.56 -0.70
CA HIS A 362 -7.43 -10.48 -1.68
C HIS A 362 -8.01 -10.41 -3.12
N GLU A 363 -8.63 -9.29 -3.51
CA GLU A 363 -9.41 -9.11 -4.74
C GLU A 363 -8.79 -9.72 -6.01
N VAL A 364 -7.55 -9.31 -6.34
CA VAL A 364 -6.83 -9.78 -7.53
C VAL A 364 -6.48 -11.27 -7.45
N ARG A 365 -6.34 -11.83 -6.24
CA ARG A 365 -6.08 -13.26 -6.05
C ARG A 365 -7.32 -14.08 -6.33
N GLU A 366 -8.47 -13.64 -5.85
CA GLU A 366 -9.73 -14.34 -6.04
C GLU A 366 -10.20 -14.29 -7.50
N LEU A 367 -10.00 -13.14 -8.18
CA LEU A 367 -10.24 -13.00 -9.63
C LEU A 367 -9.45 -14.04 -10.46
N VAL A 368 -8.15 -14.19 -10.20
CA VAL A 368 -7.29 -15.14 -10.92
C VAL A 368 -7.62 -16.59 -10.55
N LYS A 369 -7.91 -16.86 -9.27
CA LYS A 369 -8.30 -18.17 -8.76
C LYS A 369 -9.64 -18.65 -9.37
N ASN A 370 -10.63 -17.76 -9.48
CA ASN A 370 -11.93 -18.06 -10.11
C ASN A 370 -11.77 -18.46 -11.58
N ALA A 371 -10.80 -17.86 -12.29
CA ALA A 371 -10.43 -18.24 -13.65
C ALA A 371 -9.65 -19.57 -13.76
N GLY A 372 -9.45 -20.30 -12.65
CA GLY A 372 -8.73 -21.57 -12.62
C GLY A 372 -7.22 -21.44 -12.79
N LEU A 373 -6.63 -20.34 -12.32
CA LEU A 373 -5.20 -20.06 -12.38
C LEU A 373 -4.60 -19.88 -10.97
N GLU A 374 -3.32 -20.22 -10.82
CA GLU A 374 -2.56 -20.03 -9.57
C GLU A 374 -1.53 -18.90 -9.71
N ILE A 375 -1.39 -18.07 -8.66
CA ILE A 375 -0.46 -16.93 -8.64
C ILE A 375 0.85 -17.30 -7.94
N HIS A 376 1.89 -17.50 -8.74
CA HIS A 376 3.28 -17.60 -8.28
C HIS A 376 3.74 -16.34 -7.52
N SER A 377 3.46 -15.15 -8.08
CA SER A 377 3.80 -13.88 -7.44
C SER A 377 2.89 -12.73 -7.86
N LEU A 378 2.65 -11.79 -6.95
CA LEU A 378 1.84 -10.60 -7.18
C LEU A 378 2.66 -9.35 -6.87
N LYS A 379 2.70 -8.38 -7.80
CA LYS A 379 3.38 -7.10 -7.63
C LYS A 379 2.46 -5.95 -8.01
N ARG A 380 2.17 -5.02 -7.07
CA ARG A 380 1.52 -3.74 -7.41
C ARG A 380 2.54 -2.81 -8.07
N VAL A 381 2.21 -2.24 -9.22
CA VAL A 381 3.12 -1.38 -10.01
C VAL A 381 2.61 0.03 -10.23
N ARG A 382 1.32 0.32 -9.97
CA ARG A 382 0.74 1.67 -10.12
C ARG A 382 -0.38 1.91 -9.09
N ILE A 383 -0.51 3.14 -8.63
CA ILE A 383 -1.65 3.66 -7.85
C ILE A 383 -2.02 5.02 -8.45
N GLY A 384 -3.24 5.20 -8.94
CA GLY A 384 -3.62 6.39 -9.71
C GLY A 384 -2.71 6.56 -10.94
N GLY A 385 -2.24 7.78 -11.18
CA GLY A 385 -1.21 8.04 -12.20
C GLY A 385 0.22 7.70 -11.76
N PHE A 386 0.49 7.48 -10.48
CA PHE A 386 1.85 7.23 -10.00
C PHE A 386 2.29 5.77 -10.21
N ARG A 387 3.35 5.58 -10.99
CA ARG A 387 3.93 4.27 -11.29
C ARG A 387 5.21 4.04 -10.49
N LEU A 388 5.40 2.81 -10.00
CA LEU A 388 6.62 2.38 -9.34
C LEU A 388 7.82 2.53 -10.30
N PRO A 389 8.89 3.26 -9.92
CA PRO A 389 10.09 3.35 -10.74
C PRO A 389 10.73 1.97 -10.94
N ALA A 390 11.27 1.72 -12.14
CA ALA A 390 11.83 0.42 -12.50
C ALA A 390 13.17 0.12 -11.81
N ASP A 391 13.93 1.18 -11.52
CA ASP A 391 15.21 1.22 -10.82
C ASP A 391 15.08 1.15 -9.29
N LEU A 392 13.88 1.34 -8.73
CA LEU A 392 13.66 1.28 -7.29
C LEU A 392 13.74 -0.16 -6.77
N GLY A 393 14.88 -0.52 -6.20
CA GLY A 393 15.12 -1.85 -5.61
C GLY A 393 14.13 -2.24 -4.51
N LEU A 394 13.99 -3.56 -4.27
CA LEU A 394 13.11 -4.08 -3.20
C LEU A 394 13.55 -3.55 -1.83
N GLY A 395 12.57 -3.15 -1.00
CA GLY A 395 12.81 -2.53 0.31
C GLY A 395 13.31 -1.09 0.25
N LYS A 396 13.61 -0.54 -0.93
CA LYS A 396 13.97 0.88 -1.10
C LYS A 396 12.72 1.74 -1.31
N HIS A 397 12.82 2.97 -0.86
CA HIS A 397 11.79 3.99 -0.98
C HIS A 397 12.34 5.25 -1.67
N ILE A 398 11.43 6.05 -2.24
CA ILE A 398 11.71 7.41 -2.70
C ILE A 398 10.72 8.39 -2.05
N GLU A 399 11.13 9.64 -1.92
CA GLU A 399 10.25 10.75 -1.54
C GLU A 399 9.46 11.24 -2.74
N LEU A 400 8.16 11.47 -2.53
CA LEU A 400 7.21 11.87 -3.55
C LEU A 400 7.17 13.39 -3.69
N LYS A 401 7.29 13.86 -4.92
CA LYS A 401 7.19 15.28 -5.27
C LYS A 401 5.73 15.69 -5.39
N GLN A 402 5.48 17.00 -5.37
CA GLN A 402 4.12 17.55 -5.53
C GLN A 402 3.44 17.10 -6.84
N SER A 403 4.19 16.91 -7.92
CA SER A 403 3.72 16.30 -9.18
C SER A 403 3.15 14.91 -8.96
N ASP A 404 3.84 14.09 -8.18
CA ASP A 404 3.51 12.69 -7.95
C ASP A 404 2.22 12.58 -7.14
N LEU A 405 2.08 13.45 -6.13
CA LEU A 405 0.85 13.59 -5.34
C LEU A 405 -0.34 14.02 -6.23
N GLN A 406 -0.13 14.98 -7.14
CA GLN A 406 -1.16 15.42 -8.10
C GLN A 406 -1.61 14.28 -9.03
N THR A 407 -0.69 13.44 -9.52
CA THR A 407 -1.08 12.25 -10.33
C THR A 407 -1.89 11.20 -9.55
N MET A 408 -1.84 11.22 -8.21
CA MET A 408 -2.70 10.40 -7.34
C MET A 408 -3.97 11.14 -6.90
N GLY A 409 -4.33 12.26 -7.53
CA GLY A 409 -5.53 13.03 -7.21
C GLY A 409 -5.44 13.86 -5.91
N TRP A 410 -4.25 14.00 -5.31
CA TRP A 410 -4.05 14.91 -4.20
C TRP A 410 -3.89 16.35 -4.71
N LYS A 411 -4.78 17.21 -4.26
CA LYS A 411 -4.67 18.66 -4.41
C LYS A 411 -4.42 19.18 -3.00
N SER A 412 -3.17 19.56 -2.73
CA SER A 412 -2.77 20.21 -1.47
C SER A 412 -3.17 21.68 -1.45
#